data_AF-A1ZKX4-F1
#
_entry.id   AF-A1ZKX4-F1
#
_cell.length_a   1.000
_cell.length_b   1.000
_cell.length_c   1.000
_cell.angle_alpha   90.00
_cell.angle_beta   90.00
_cell.angle_gamma   90.00
#
_symmetry.space_group_name_H-M   'P 1'
#
loop_
_entity.id
_entity.type
_entity.pdbx_description
1 polymer ?
#
loop_
_entity_poly.entity_id
_entity_poly.type
_entity_poly.pdbx_seq_one_letter_code
_entity_poly.pdbx_strand_id
1 'polypeptide(L)'
;MNNTQKAQIAGVILSAILAIAWLSRGVYVGGCLLTLTTILLIPKVYPSLIKTWKPSIAIVARSLIFILAMTFGISADIKVGNKGLAYIAKAHQSLKDGDIAKAKVFLNQSKTIAPFVKDSAEKIEALIVIDNSEEYIKKQLISLSDDQFTQLMTNQSQLQVDFTPYKIINDRIKQKMKEKSQYRFDYAKKLRKKVIEAQFSIWDGSHVKLTKHIKSKMNDPDSFKHVSSSWVDMIKHVKVQTIFRGKNSFGGIVTHTVVAKVSFEGDVLEIISFK
;
A
#
# COMPACT_ATOMS: atom_id res chain seq x y z
N MET A 1 59.46 -15.63 4.42
CA MET A 1 58.14 -16.15 4.80
C MET A 1 57.60 -16.99 3.65
N ASN A 2 57.38 -18.29 3.86
CA ASN A 2 56.95 -19.19 2.78
C ASN A 2 55.46 -18.96 2.42
N ASN A 3 55.01 -19.49 1.29
CA ASN A 3 53.65 -19.27 0.79
C ASN A 3 52.57 -19.74 1.77
N THR A 4 52.86 -20.79 2.54
CA THR A 4 52.01 -21.31 3.61
C THR A 4 51.83 -20.30 4.75
N GLN A 5 52.91 -19.65 5.18
CA GLN A 5 52.89 -18.61 6.22
C GLN A 5 52.15 -17.35 5.74
N LYS A 6 52.28 -16.98 4.46
CA LYS A 6 51.52 -15.86 3.85
C LYS A 6 50.02 -16.14 3.85
N ALA A 7 49.60 -17.35 3.49
CA ALA A 7 48.19 -17.75 3.50
C ALA A 7 47.60 -17.76 4.92
N GLN A 8 48.36 -18.21 5.92
CA GLN A 8 47.94 -18.22 7.31
C GLN A 8 47.73 -16.80 7.85
N ILE A 9 48.65 -15.87 7.56
CA ILE A 9 48.53 -14.48 7.99
C ILE A 9 47.36 -13.79 7.28
N ALA A 10 47.15 -14.05 5.99
CA ALA A 10 45.98 -13.54 5.27
C ALA A 10 44.66 -14.04 5.86
N GLY A 11 44.59 -15.31 6.28
CA GLY A 11 43.43 -15.88 6.96
C GLY A 11 43.14 -15.21 8.31
N VAL A 12 44.18 -14.96 9.11
CA VAL A 12 44.04 -14.24 10.40
C VAL A 12 43.56 -12.81 10.17
N ILE A 13 44.15 -12.08 9.22
CA ILE A 13 43.75 -10.72 8.88
C ILE A 13 42.30 -10.67 8.40
N LEU A 14 41.88 -11.59 7.52
CA LEU A 14 40.51 -11.67 7.03
C LEU A 14 39.52 -11.97 8.18
N SER A 15 39.87 -12.88 9.08
CA SER A 15 39.04 -13.19 10.26
C SER A 15 38.93 -12.01 11.24
N ALA A 16 40.01 -11.25 11.42
CA ALA A 16 40.00 -10.03 12.23
C ALA A 16 39.15 -8.93 11.59
N ILE A 17 39.23 -8.75 10.26
CA ILE A 17 38.39 -7.80 9.52
C ILE A 17 36.91 -8.18 9.63
N LEU A 18 36.58 -9.48 9.50
CA LEU A 18 35.20 -9.96 9.67
C LEU A 18 34.70 -9.79 11.11
N ALA A 19 35.54 -10.00 12.12
CA ALA A 19 35.21 -9.76 13.51
C ALA A 19 34.98 -8.27 13.80
N ILE A 20 35.79 -7.37 13.24
CA ILE A 20 35.62 -5.91 13.34
C ILE A 20 34.35 -5.45 12.63
N ALA A 21 34.04 -6.01 11.45
CA ALA A 21 32.80 -5.74 10.72
C ALA A 21 31.55 -6.27 11.45
N TRP A 22 31.69 -7.29 12.30
CA TRP A 22 30.64 -7.76 13.20
C TRP A 22 30.49 -6.88 14.45
N LEU A 23 31.61 -6.40 15.02
CA LEU A 23 31.63 -5.48 16.15
C LEU A 23 30.95 -4.14 15.83
N SER A 24 31.08 -3.65 14.60
CA SER A 24 30.41 -2.40 14.16
C SER A 24 28.88 -2.51 14.06
N ARG A 25 28.31 -3.73 14.15
CA ARG A 25 26.86 -3.97 14.25
C ARG A 25 26.33 -4.05 15.69
N GLY A 26 27.14 -3.70 16.68
CA GLY A 26 26.70 -3.56 18.09
C GLY A 26 26.68 -4.86 18.92
N VAL A 27 27.21 -5.96 18.39
CA VAL A 27 27.25 -7.26 19.08
C VAL A 27 28.63 -7.48 19.69
N TYR A 28 28.89 -6.83 20.84
CA TYR A 28 30.21 -6.80 21.49
C TYR A 28 30.69 -8.16 22.00
N VAL A 29 29.79 -9.09 22.35
CA VAL A 29 30.16 -10.38 22.96
C VAL A 29 30.59 -11.42 21.92
N GLY A 30 29.93 -11.43 20.75
CA GLY A 30 30.27 -12.35 19.64
C GLY A 30 31.62 -12.04 19.00
N GLY A 31 31.93 -10.74 18.85
CA GLY A 31 33.23 -10.28 18.34
C GLY A 31 34.40 -10.68 19.26
N CYS A 32 34.23 -10.54 20.58
CA CYS A 32 35.26 -10.93 21.56
C CYS A 32 35.53 -12.45 21.61
N LEU A 33 34.53 -13.29 21.34
CA LEU A 33 34.72 -14.75 21.26
C LEU A 33 35.40 -15.19 19.96
N LEU A 34 35.16 -14.49 18.84
CA LEU A 34 35.89 -14.70 17.59
C LEU A 34 37.34 -14.23 17.67
N THR A 35 37.63 -13.15 18.39
CA THR A 35 39.02 -12.73 18.65
C THR A 35 39.73 -13.72 19.58
N LEU A 36 39.04 -14.27 20.60
CA LEU A 36 39.59 -15.33 21.45
C LEU A 36 39.89 -16.63 20.67
N THR A 37 39.01 -17.06 19.77
CA THR A 37 39.26 -18.25 18.94
C THR A 37 40.37 -18.02 17.92
N THR A 38 40.49 -16.81 17.35
CA THR A 38 41.60 -16.46 16.43
C THR A 38 42.94 -16.32 17.16
N ILE A 39 42.97 -15.80 18.39
CA ILE A 39 44.16 -15.80 19.26
C ILE A 39 44.61 -17.24 19.57
N LEU A 40 43.66 -18.14 19.82
CA LEU A 40 43.91 -19.59 19.98
C LEU A 40 44.32 -20.30 18.68
N LEU A 41 44.24 -19.65 17.51
CA LEU A 41 44.74 -20.18 16.23
C LEU A 41 46.14 -19.64 15.88
N ILE A 42 46.69 -18.71 16.66
CA ILE A 42 48.05 -18.17 16.46
C ILE A 42 49.08 -19.27 16.81
N PRO A 43 49.92 -19.71 15.86
CA PRO A 43 50.84 -20.85 16.05
C PRO A 43 51.87 -20.69 17.17
N LYS A 44 52.11 -19.46 17.66
CA LYS A 44 53.07 -19.18 18.75
C LYS A 44 52.46 -19.22 20.15
N VAL A 45 51.15 -18.98 20.28
CA VAL A 45 50.45 -18.94 21.59
C VAL A 45 49.88 -20.33 21.92
N TYR A 46 49.42 -21.04 20.90
CA TYR A 46 48.85 -22.38 20.97
C TYR A 46 49.77 -23.47 21.57
N PRO A 47 51.08 -23.55 21.24
CA PRO A 47 51.95 -24.62 21.74
C PRO A 47 52.24 -24.51 23.24
N SER A 48 52.23 -23.30 23.80
CA SER A 48 52.51 -23.06 25.22
C SER A 48 51.33 -23.47 26.12
N LEU A 49 50.10 -23.42 25.61
CA LEU A 49 48.88 -23.78 26.34
C LEU A 49 48.49 -25.26 26.20
N ILE A 50 48.93 -25.95 25.15
CA ILE A 50 48.39 -27.26 24.74
C ILE A 50 49.49 -28.34 24.70
N LYS A 51 50.70 -28.04 25.18
CA LYS A 51 51.85 -28.97 25.19
C LYS A 51 51.57 -30.32 25.84
N THR A 52 50.52 -30.43 26.66
CA THR A 52 50.13 -31.63 27.41
C THR A 52 48.89 -32.35 26.85
N TRP A 53 48.23 -31.85 25.81
CA TRP A 53 46.93 -32.38 25.36
C TRP A 53 47.05 -33.20 24.07
N LYS A 54 46.36 -34.35 24.01
CA LYS A 54 46.25 -35.17 22.79
C LYS A 54 45.46 -34.41 21.69
N PRO A 55 45.82 -34.54 20.40
CA PRO A 55 45.24 -33.78 19.29
C PRO A 55 43.71 -33.94 19.13
N SER A 56 43.15 -35.08 19.53
CA SER A 56 41.70 -35.33 19.55
C SER A 56 40.95 -34.44 20.56
N ILE A 57 41.56 -34.11 21.70
CA ILE A 57 40.96 -33.27 22.76
C ILE A 57 40.89 -31.81 22.30
N ALA A 58 41.89 -31.35 21.54
CA ALA A 58 41.94 -29.99 21.03
C ALA A 58 40.86 -29.69 19.97
N ILE A 59 40.48 -30.69 19.15
CA ILE A 59 39.39 -30.55 18.16
C ILE A 59 38.05 -30.42 18.87
N VAL A 60 37.78 -31.27 19.87
CA VAL A 60 36.54 -31.24 20.67
C VAL A 60 36.40 -29.90 21.42
N ALA A 61 37.49 -29.38 21.99
CA ALA A 61 37.48 -28.09 22.67
C ALA A 61 37.14 -26.92 21.72
N ARG A 62 37.66 -26.93 20.48
CA ARG A 62 37.34 -25.91 19.47
C ARG A 62 35.87 -25.94 19.06
N SER A 63 35.33 -27.13 18.82
CA SER A 63 33.91 -27.30 18.49
C SER A 63 33.00 -26.85 19.64
N LEU A 64 33.36 -27.17 20.89
CA LEU A 64 32.61 -26.72 22.08
C LEU A 64 32.60 -25.20 22.21
N ILE A 65 33.74 -24.52 22.07
CA ILE A 65 33.81 -23.05 22.15
C ILE A 65 32.97 -22.40 21.04
N PHE A 66 32.98 -22.97 19.83
CA PHE A 66 32.20 -22.48 18.72
C PHE A 66 30.68 -22.66 18.94
N ILE A 67 30.26 -23.84 19.42
CA ILE A 67 28.87 -24.10 19.81
C ILE A 67 28.45 -23.15 20.94
N LEU A 68 29.31 -22.95 21.95
CA LEU A 68 29.04 -22.03 23.05
C LEU A 68 28.87 -20.59 22.53
N ALA A 69 29.77 -20.11 21.68
CA ALA A 69 29.69 -18.79 21.05
C ALA A 69 28.41 -18.60 20.23
N MET A 70 28.00 -19.61 19.46
CA MET A 70 26.73 -19.61 18.74
C MET A 70 25.53 -19.55 19.69
N THR A 71 25.49 -20.37 20.74
CA THR A 71 24.38 -20.38 21.70
C THR A 71 24.24 -19.05 22.45
N PHE A 72 25.35 -18.43 22.85
CA PHE A 72 25.34 -17.11 23.50
C PHE A 72 24.94 -15.99 22.54
N GLY A 73 25.38 -16.02 21.28
CA GLY A 73 24.96 -15.07 20.25
C GLY A 73 23.45 -15.14 19.99
N ILE A 74 22.92 -16.35 19.80
CA ILE A 74 21.48 -16.59 19.60
C ILE A 74 20.67 -16.09 20.80
N SER A 75 21.13 -16.35 22.03
CA SER A 75 20.46 -15.88 23.26
C SER A 75 20.39 -14.34 23.35
N ALA A 76 21.48 -13.65 22.98
CA ALA A 76 21.53 -12.20 22.99
C ALA A 76 20.58 -11.58 21.95
N ASP A 77 20.56 -12.10 20.72
CA ASP A 77 19.68 -11.64 19.64
C ASP A 77 18.20 -11.86 19.98
N ILE A 78 17.86 -13.02 20.57
CA ILE A 78 16.50 -13.31 21.06
C ILE A 78 16.10 -12.30 22.15
N LYS A 79 16.99 -12.00 23.10
CA LYS A 79 16.70 -11.05 24.19
C LYS A 79 16.51 -9.62 23.68
N VAL A 80 17.30 -9.19 22.70
CA VAL A 80 17.15 -7.89 22.04
C VAL A 80 15.84 -7.81 21.26
N GLY A 81 15.47 -8.87 20.54
CA GLY A 81 14.19 -8.96 19.82
C GLY A 81 12.98 -8.90 20.72
N ASN A 82 13.01 -9.64 21.82
CA ASN A 82 11.93 -9.63 22.80
C ASN A 82 11.72 -8.23 23.40
N LYS A 83 12.81 -7.46 23.61
CA LYS A 83 12.70 -6.05 24.02
C LYS A 83 12.07 -5.18 22.93
N GLY A 84 12.49 -5.32 21.67
CA GLY A 84 11.89 -4.61 20.53
C GLY A 84 10.40 -4.88 20.38
N LEU A 85 9.98 -6.14 20.50
CA LEU A 85 8.59 -6.57 20.46
C LEU A 85 7.78 -6.03 21.66
N ALA A 86 8.39 -5.95 22.85
CA ALA A 86 7.73 -5.34 24.01
C ALA A 86 7.42 -3.85 23.78
N TYR A 87 8.28 -3.12 23.09
CA TYR A 87 8.00 -1.73 22.70
C TYR A 87 6.87 -1.63 21.66
N ILE A 88 6.81 -2.57 20.70
CA ILE A 88 5.67 -2.66 19.77
C ILE A 88 4.37 -2.89 20.55
N ALA A 89 4.35 -3.82 21.50
CA ALA A 89 3.17 -4.07 22.33
C ALA A 89 2.74 -2.82 23.13
N LYS A 90 3.70 -2.07 23.68
CA LYS A 90 3.43 -0.79 24.35
C LYS A 90 2.88 0.27 23.40
N ALA A 91 3.33 0.29 22.14
CA ALA A 91 2.78 1.18 21.12
C ALA A 91 1.33 0.82 20.81
N HIS A 92 1.01 -0.46 20.63
CA HIS A 92 -0.38 -0.93 20.48
C HIS A 92 -1.25 -0.50 21.65
N GLN A 93 -0.77 -0.68 22.89
CA GLN A 93 -1.51 -0.27 24.08
C GLN A 93 -1.75 1.24 24.10
N SER A 94 -0.71 2.03 23.81
CA SER A 94 -0.83 3.49 23.78
C SER A 94 -1.85 3.96 22.73
N LEU A 95 -1.92 3.30 21.57
CA LEU A 95 -2.94 3.59 20.55
C LEU A 95 -4.36 3.21 21.00
N LYS A 96 -4.52 2.10 21.75
CA LYS A 96 -5.80 1.74 22.38
C LYS A 96 -6.22 2.77 23.43
N ASP A 97 -5.26 3.30 24.16
CA ASP A 97 -5.45 4.35 25.17
C ASP A 97 -5.66 5.75 24.55
N GLY A 98 -5.47 5.89 23.23
CA GLY A 98 -5.63 7.16 22.50
C GLY A 98 -4.39 8.05 22.44
N ASP A 99 -3.24 7.60 22.96
CA ASP A 99 -1.99 8.35 23.02
C ASP A 99 -1.06 8.02 21.83
N ILE A 100 -1.26 8.74 20.73
CA ILE A 100 -0.46 8.60 19.50
C ILE A 100 0.99 9.06 19.71
N ALA A 101 1.22 10.10 20.52
CA ALA A 101 2.56 10.64 20.75
C ALA A 101 3.43 9.61 21.45
N LYS A 102 2.91 8.99 22.50
CA LYS A 102 3.57 7.90 23.24
C LYS A 102 3.76 6.66 22.37
N ALA A 103 2.77 6.32 21.54
CA ALA A 103 2.93 5.23 20.57
C ALA A 103 4.14 5.45 19.64
N LYS A 104 4.30 6.66 19.07
CA LYS A 104 5.46 7.00 18.23
C LYS A 104 6.79 6.89 18.97
N VAL A 105 6.85 7.31 20.23
CA VAL A 105 8.05 7.16 21.07
C VAL A 105 8.44 5.68 21.20
N PHE A 106 7.48 4.81 21.50
CA PHE A 106 7.74 3.37 21.61
C PHE A 106 8.14 2.73 20.28
N LEU A 107 7.56 3.14 19.15
CA LEU A 107 7.95 2.64 17.83
C LEU A 107 9.39 3.04 17.48
N ASN A 108 9.81 4.26 17.81
CA ASN A 108 11.19 4.69 17.62
C ASN A 108 12.17 3.90 18.51
N GLN A 109 11.80 3.67 19.78
CA GLN A 109 12.60 2.84 20.69
C GLN A 109 12.73 1.40 20.18
N SER A 110 11.66 0.82 19.64
CA SER A 110 11.67 -0.52 19.05
C SER A 110 12.66 -0.63 17.88
N LYS A 111 12.61 0.32 16.94
CA LYS A 111 13.52 0.37 15.78
C LYS A 111 14.99 0.53 16.17
N THR A 112 15.27 1.37 17.16
CA THR A 112 16.63 1.60 17.65
C THR A 112 17.21 0.39 18.36
N ILE A 113 16.39 -0.32 19.16
CA ILE A 113 16.86 -1.45 19.97
C ILE A 113 16.95 -2.74 19.15
N ALA A 114 16.00 -2.97 18.24
CA ALA A 114 15.93 -4.19 17.46
C ALA A 114 15.66 -3.87 15.98
N PRO A 115 16.70 -3.59 15.18
CA PRO A 115 16.53 -3.23 13.76
C PRO A 115 15.77 -4.26 12.92
N PHE A 116 15.74 -5.53 13.33
CA PHE A 116 15.01 -6.59 12.64
C PHE A 116 13.49 -6.58 12.87
N VAL A 117 12.98 -5.87 13.87
CA VAL A 117 11.53 -5.66 14.03
C VAL A 117 11.04 -4.36 13.39
N LYS A 118 11.92 -3.67 12.65
CA LYS A 118 11.66 -2.38 12.00
C LYS A 118 10.43 -2.44 11.10
N ASP A 119 10.29 -3.47 10.28
CA ASP A 119 9.14 -3.62 9.37
C ASP A 119 7.80 -3.62 10.11
N SER A 120 7.75 -4.25 11.29
CA SER A 120 6.55 -4.27 12.14
C SER A 120 6.25 -2.90 12.72
N ALA A 121 7.28 -2.16 13.14
CA ALA A 121 7.12 -0.80 13.64
C ALA A 121 6.65 0.16 12.54
N GLU A 122 7.23 0.05 11.34
CA GLU A 122 6.88 0.88 10.18
C GLU A 122 5.43 0.63 9.71
N LYS A 123 4.94 -0.60 9.76
CA LYS A 123 3.53 -0.91 9.49
C LYS A 123 2.58 -0.15 10.42
N ILE A 124 2.92 -0.05 11.70
CA ILE A 124 2.10 0.69 12.68
C ILE A 124 2.22 2.20 12.43
N GLU A 125 3.41 2.71 12.12
CA GLU A 125 3.58 4.12 11.74
C GLU A 125 2.77 4.50 10.50
N ALA A 126 2.72 3.62 9.49
CA ALA A 126 1.89 3.81 8.30
C ALA A 126 0.41 3.91 8.65
N LEU A 127 -0.09 3.11 9.60
CA LEU A 127 -1.47 3.23 10.10
C LEU A 127 -1.72 4.56 10.82
N ILE A 128 -0.76 5.06 11.60
CA ILE A 128 -0.89 6.32 12.34
C ILE A 128 -1.06 7.54 11.42
N VAL A 129 -0.54 7.47 10.19
CA VAL A 129 -0.58 8.56 9.21
C VAL A 129 -1.55 8.31 8.06
N ILE A 130 -2.27 7.18 8.06
CA ILE A 130 -3.14 6.78 6.95
C ILE A 130 -4.27 7.78 6.71
N ASP A 131 -4.72 8.48 7.75
CA ASP A 131 -5.74 9.51 7.68
C ASP A 131 -5.31 10.74 6.88
N ASN A 132 -4.00 10.95 6.72
CA ASN A 132 -3.44 12.01 5.88
C ASN A 132 -3.33 11.61 4.40
N SER A 133 -3.54 10.33 4.06
CA SER A 133 -3.51 9.87 2.67
C SER A 133 -4.81 10.24 1.96
N GLU A 134 -4.75 11.24 1.07
CA GLU A 134 -5.94 11.64 0.30
C GLU A 134 -6.52 10.50 -0.52
N GLU A 135 -5.67 9.66 -1.12
CA GLU A 135 -6.12 8.54 -1.94
C GLU A 135 -6.89 7.52 -1.09
N TYR A 136 -6.41 7.24 0.13
CA TYR A 136 -7.09 6.36 1.06
C TYR A 136 -8.45 6.93 1.47
N ILE A 137 -8.50 8.20 1.88
CA ILE A 137 -9.75 8.88 2.25
C ILE A 137 -10.76 8.87 1.11
N LYS A 138 -10.31 9.13 -0.13
CA LYS A 138 -11.16 9.07 -1.34
C LYS A 138 -11.76 7.68 -1.52
N LYS A 139 -10.93 6.62 -1.46
CA LYS A 139 -11.39 5.23 -1.60
C LYS A 139 -12.42 4.86 -0.53
N GLN A 140 -12.16 5.18 0.74
CA GLN A 140 -13.11 4.90 1.83
C GLN A 140 -14.41 5.69 1.66
N LEU A 141 -14.34 6.95 1.24
CA LEU A 141 -15.52 7.77 0.98
C LEU A 141 -16.42 7.19 -0.11
N ILE A 142 -15.87 6.49 -1.10
CA ILE A 142 -16.64 5.88 -2.18
C ILE A 142 -17.23 4.53 -1.75
N SER A 143 -16.51 3.77 -0.92
CA SER A 143 -16.96 2.46 -0.47
C SER A 143 -18.11 2.49 0.53
N LEU A 144 -18.38 3.63 1.17
CA LEU A 144 -19.55 3.78 2.05
C LEU A 144 -20.86 3.69 1.25
N SER A 145 -21.87 3.03 1.80
CA SER A 145 -23.24 3.16 1.30
C SER A 145 -23.77 4.59 1.51
N ASP A 146 -24.87 4.94 0.85
CA ASP A 146 -25.49 6.26 1.01
C ASP A 146 -25.98 6.49 2.46
N ASP A 147 -26.47 5.44 3.12
CA ASP A 147 -26.86 5.49 4.53
C ASP A 147 -25.66 5.71 5.44
N GLN A 148 -24.57 4.97 5.22
CA GLN A 148 -23.33 5.12 6.00
C GLN A 148 -22.70 6.50 5.79
N PHE A 149 -22.73 7.01 4.56
CA PHE A 149 -22.27 8.36 4.27
C PHE A 149 -23.15 9.41 4.95
N THR A 150 -24.47 9.21 4.97
CA THR A 150 -25.39 10.08 5.70
C THR A 150 -25.08 10.06 7.19
N GLN A 151 -24.89 8.89 7.80
CA GLN A 151 -24.46 8.74 9.20
C GLN A 151 -23.15 9.47 9.47
N LEU A 152 -22.14 9.34 8.60
CA LEU A 152 -20.87 10.07 8.73
C LEU A 152 -21.09 11.60 8.83
N MET A 153 -22.00 12.14 8.01
CA MET A 153 -22.25 13.57 7.94
C MET A 153 -23.10 14.10 9.10
N THR A 154 -24.15 13.37 9.47
CA THR A 154 -25.16 13.81 10.45
C THR A 154 -24.82 13.39 11.88
N ASN A 155 -24.36 12.15 12.10
CA ASN A 155 -24.03 11.61 13.41
C ASN A 155 -22.91 10.57 13.31
N GLN A 156 -21.66 11.06 13.29
CA GLN A 156 -20.46 10.23 13.15
C GLN A 156 -20.38 9.11 14.20
N SER A 157 -20.95 9.30 15.40
CA SER A 157 -20.95 8.30 16.47
C SER A 157 -21.81 7.07 16.14
N GLN A 158 -22.79 7.19 15.24
CA GLN A 158 -23.60 6.07 14.78
C GLN A 158 -22.95 5.27 13.65
N LEU A 159 -21.88 5.78 13.03
CA LEU A 159 -21.13 5.06 12.01
C LEU A 159 -20.27 3.97 12.66
N GLN A 160 -20.79 2.75 12.69
CA GLN A 160 -20.14 1.54 13.22
C GLN A 160 -19.15 0.89 12.22
N VAL A 161 -18.48 1.71 11.41
CA VAL A 161 -17.44 1.23 10.47
C VAL A 161 -16.07 1.49 11.08
N ASP A 162 -15.29 0.41 11.22
CA ASP A 162 -13.91 0.45 11.66
C ASP A 162 -12.97 0.16 10.48
N PHE A 163 -12.02 1.06 10.26
CA PHE A 163 -11.04 0.98 9.18
C PHE A 163 -9.72 0.35 9.63
N THR A 164 -9.47 0.43 10.94
CA THR A 164 -8.28 -0.04 11.62
C THR A 164 -8.67 -0.64 13.00
N PRO A 165 -7.80 -1.42 13.64
CA PRO A 165 -8.04 -1.93 15.00
C PRO A 165 -8.04 -0.85 16.10
N TYR A 166 -7.70 0.41 15.78
CA TYR A 166 -7.51 1.46 16.77
C TYR A 166 -8.57 2.54 16.63
N LYS A 167 -9.39 2.69 17.69
CA LYS A 167 -10.48 3.68 17.74
C LYS A 167 -9.99 5.10 17.41
N ILE A 168 -8.90 5.55 18.02
CA ILE A 168 -8.35 6.90 17.80
C ILE A 168 -8.00 7.17 16.32
N ILE A 169 -7.55 6.14 15.58
CA ILE A 169 -7.23 6.27 14.16
C ILE A 169 -8.51 6.28 13.34
N ASN A 170 -9.48 5.41 13.66
CA ASN A 170 -10.79 5.42 13.01
C ASN A 170 -11.50 6.78 13.20
N ASP A 171 -11.43 7.37 14.39
CA ASP A 171 -12.01 8.68 14.68
C ASP A 171 -11.38 9.78 13.82
N ARG A 172 -10.04 9.77 13.69
CA ARG A 172 -9.31 10.68 12.79
C ARG A 172 -9.66 10.48 11.32
N ILE A 173 -9.74 9.22 10.86
CA ILE A 173 -10.14 8.89 9.48
C ILE A 173 -11.56 9.43 9.22
N LYS A 174 -12.52 9.15 10.11
CA LYS A 174 -13.91 9.63 10.00
C LYS A 174 -13.96 11.16 9.96
N GLN A 175 -13.21 11.84 10.82
CA GLN A 175 -13.09 13.29 10.78
C GLN A 175 -12.55 13.79 9.42
N LYS A 176 -11.45 13.19 8.93
CA LYS A 176 -10.86 13.54 7.63
C LYS A 176 -11.81 13.27 6.47
N MET A 177 -12.56 12.17 6.50
CA MET A 177 -13.59 11.87 5.51
C MET A 177 -14.71 12.91 5.51
N LYS A 178 -15.14 13.38 6.69
CA LYS A 178 -16.15 14.45 6.81
C LYS A 178 -15.64 15.77 6.24
N GLU A 179 -14.43 16.19 6.63
CA GLU A 179 -13.73 17.36 6.09
C GLU A 179 -13.62 17.30 4.57
N LYS A 180 -13.37 16.10 4.03
CA LYS A 180 -13.15 15.85 2.60
C LYS A 180 -14.37 15.26 1.89
N SER A 181 -15.57 15.39 2.45
CA SER A 181 -16.82 14.78 1.94
C SER A 181 -17.11 15.16 0.47
N GLN A 182 -16.68 16.34 0.04
CA GLN A 182 -16.74 16.82 -1.34
C GLN A 182 -16.09 15.85 -2.33
N TYR A 183 -15.03 15.14 -1.92
CA TYR A 183 -14.37 14.15 -2.77
C TYR A 183 -15.28 13.00 -3.19
N ARG A 184 -16.27 12.62 -2.37
CA ARG A 184 -17.26 11.60 -2.77
C ARG A 184 -18.05 12.09 -3.98
N PHE A 185 -18.52 13.33 -3.94
CA PHE A 185 -19.31 13.92 -5.03
C PHE A 185 -18.48 14.11 -6.30
N ASP A 186 -17.29 14.69 -6.20
CA ASP A 186 -16.40 14.91 -7.35
C ASP A 186 -15.97 13.59 -7.99
N TYR A 187 -15.64 12.60 -7.18
CA TYR A 187 -15.23 11.29 -7.66
C TYR A 187 -16.41 10.54 -8.28
N ALA A 188 -17.57 10.50 -7.61
CA ALA A 188 -18.78 9.88 -8.16
C ALA A 188 -19.20 10.56 -9.48
N LYS A 189 -19.06 11.87 -9.59
CA LYS A 189 -19.27 12.62 -10.84
C LYS A 189 -18.26 12.21 -11.92
N LYS A 190 -16.98 12.07 -11.58
CA LYS A 190 -15.93 11.61 -12.52
C LYS A 190 -16.17 10.18 -12.99
N LEU A 191 -16.60 9.29 -12.10
CA LEU A 191 -16.91 7.89 -12.42
C LEU A 191 -18.14 7.81 -13.33
N ARG A 192 -19.22 8.51 -12.98
CA ARG A 192 -20.42 8.62 -13.84
C ARG A 192 -20.08 9.20 -15.21
N LYS A 193 -19.29 10.28 -15.26
CA LYS A 193 -18.81 10.85 -16.53
C LYS A 193 -18.15 9.80 -17.42
N LYS A 194 -17.26 8.96 -16.88
CA LYS A 194 -16.62 7.88 -17.65
C LYS A 194 -17.62 6.85 -18.17
N VAL A 195 -18.58 6.44 -17.33
CA VAL A 195 -19.64 5.50 -17.72
C VAL A 195 -20.49 6.09 -18.85
N ILE A 196 -20.84 7.38 -18.75
CA ILE A 196 -21.60 8.10 -19.79
C ILE A 196 -20.79 8.21 -21.07
N GLU A 197 -19.53 8.65 -21.01
CA GLU A 197 -18.64 8.78 -22.17
C GLU A 197 -18.46 7.45 -22.91
N ALA A 198 -18.45 6.32 -22.22
CA ALA A 198 -18.38 4.99 -22.82
C ALA A 198 -19.61 4.62 -23.68
N GLN A 199 -20.73 5.34 -23.55
CA GLN A 199 -21.93 5.14 -24.38
C GLN A 199 -21.81 5.80 -25.76
N PHE A 200 -20.77 6.62 -25.96
CA PHE A 200 -20.51 7.34 -27.20
C PHE A 200 -19.41 6.67 -28.01
N SER A 201 -19.57 6.71 -29.32
CA SER A 201 -18.57 6.26 -30.28
C SER A 201 -17.31 7.12 -30.19
N ILE A 202 -16.16 6.46 -30.11
CA ILE A 202 -14.84 7.12 -30.05
C ILE A 202 -14.52 7.84 -31.37
N TRP A 203 -15.13 7.40 -32.48
CA TRP A 203 -14.81 7.88 -33.83
C TRP A 203 -15.51 9.18 -34.20
N ASP A 204 -16.82 9.25 -33.95
CA ASP A 204 -17.67 10.38 -34.36
C ASP A 204 -18.37 11.05 -33.17
N GLY A 205 -18.26 10.50 -31.96
CA GLY A 205 -18.95 11.02 -30.78
C GLY A 205 -20.45 10.76 -30.78
N SER A 206 -20.96 9.83 -31.61
CA SER A 206 -22.38 9.51 -31.66
C SER A 206 -22.79 8.58 -30.51
N HIS A 207 -23.99 8.80 -29.93
CA HIS A 207 -24.50 7.92 -28.87
C HIS A 207 -25.04 6.61 -29.49
N VAL A 208 -24.38 5.48 -29.23
CA VAL A 208 -24.54 4.24 -30.02
C VAL A 208 -25.98 3.74 -30.08
N LYS A 209 -26.61 3.56 -28.91
CA LYS A 209 -27.97 3.02 -28.82
C LYS A 209 -29.04 4.02 -29.30
N LEU A 210 -28.79 5.32 -29.12
CA LEU A 210 -29.72 6.36 -29.60
C LEU A 210 -29.65 6.49 -31.12
N THR A 211 -28.45 6.44 -31.71
CA THR A 211 -28.26 6.38 -33.16
C THR A 211 -29.02 5.20 -33.77
N LYS A 212 -28.94 4.01 -33.16
CA LYS A 212 -29.69 2.83 -33.60
C LYS A 212 -31.21 3.06 -33.54
N HIS A 213 -31.70 3.70 -32.47
CA HIS A 213 -33.11 4.05 -32.32
C HIS A 213 -33.56 5.10 -33.35
N ILE A 214 -32.73 6.11 -33.64
CA ILE A 214 -33.03 7.12 -34.66
C ILE A 214 -33.12 6.45 -36.03
N LYS A 215 -32.12 5.65 -36.41
CA LYS A 215 -32.08 4.94 -37.70
C LYS A 215 -33.31 4.05 -37.89
N SER A 216 -33.80 3.38 -36.85
CA SER A 216 -35.00 2.52 -36.96
C SER A 216 -36.31 3.30 -37.14
N LYS A 217 -36.30 4.62 -36.93
CA LYS A 217 -37.44 5.53 -37.17
C LYS A 217 -37.31 6.34 -38.45
N MET A 218 -36.16 6.31 -39.11
CA MET A 218 -35.93 7.02 -40.37
C MET A 218 -36.52 6.25 -41.56
N ASN A 219 -36.96 7.01 -42.57
CA ASN A 219 -37.42 6.44 -43.83
C ASN A 219 -36.27 5.79 -44.63
N ASP A 220 -35.10 6.43 -44.64
CA ASP A 220 -33.86 5.92 -45.25
C ASP A 220 -32.76 5.88 -44.17
N PRO A 221 -32.58 4.77 -43.45
CA PRO A 221 -31.57 4.64 -42.39
C PRO A 221 -30.12 4.81 -42.87
N ASP A 222 -29.84 4.50 -44.15
CA ASP A 222 -28.50 4.60 -44.74
C ASP A 222 -28.13 6.05 -45.03
N SER A 223 -29.11 6.94 -45.17
CA SER A 223 -28.89 8.38 -45.30
C SER A 223 -28.42 9.07 -44.00
N PHE A 224 -28.47 8.37 -42.85
CA PHE A 224 -28.09 8.94 -41.56
C PHE A 224 -26.61 9.36 -41.54
N LYS A 225 -26.38 10.62 -41.21
CA LYS A 225 -25.06 11.18 -40.94
C LYS A 225 -25.07 11.90 -39.60
N HIS A 226 -24.29 11.40 -38.65
CA HIS A 226 -24.11 12.09 -37.36
C HIS A 226 -23.43 13.45 -37.58
N VAL A 227 -23.87 14.46 -36.81
CA VAL A 227 -23.26 15.80 -36.81
C VAL A 227 -22.63 16.09 -35.45
N SER A 228 -23.38 15.92 -34.37
CA SER A 228 -22.87 16.09 -33.01
C SER A 228 -23.80 15.43 -32.00
N SER A 229 -23.23 15.06 -30.85
CA SER A 229 -24.01 14.69 -29.68
C SER A 229 -23.48 15.41 -28.44
N SER A 230 -24.37 15.79 -27.54
CA SER A 230 -24.05 16.37 -26.24
C SER A 230 -24.88 15.71 -25.15
N TRP A 231 -24.41 15.79 -23.90
CA TRP A 231 -25.08 15.16 -22.78
C TRP A 231 -25.05 16.02 -21.52
N VAL A 232 -26.06 15.80 -20.66
CA VAL A 232 -26.15 16.38 -19.33
C VAL A 232 -26.48 15.24 -18.34
N ASP A 233 -25.67 15.11 -17.29
CA ASP A 233 -25.91 14.16 -16.20
C ASP A 233 -27.02 14.71 -15.29
N MET A 234 -28.16 14.03 -15.27
CA MET A 234 -29.35 14.39 -14.48
C MET A 234 -29.46 13.55 -13.19
N ILE A 235 -28.36 12.93 -12.76
CA ILE A 235 -28.24 12.06 -11.58
C ILE A 235 -28.97 10.72 -11.69
N LYS A 236 -30.25 10.73 -12.06
CA LYS A 236 -31.08 9.53 -12.24
C LYS A 236 -31.02 8.96 -13.66
N HIS A 237 -30.71 9.81 -14.62
CA HIS A 237 -30.62 9.47 -16.04
C HIS A 237 -29.65 10.44 -16.71
N VAL A 238 -29.36 10.19 -17.98
CA VAL A 238 -28.58 11.09 -18.82
C VAL A 238 -29.51 11.69 -19.86
N LYS A 239 -29.46 13.01 -20.02
CA LYS A 239 -30.15 13.68 -21.12
C LYS A 239 -29.16 13.79 -22.28
N VAL A 240 -29.46 13.14 -23.40
CA VAL A 240 -28.62 13.15 -24.60
C VAL A 240 -29.33 13.92 -25.70
N GLN A 241 -28.63 14.84 -26.33
CA GLN A 241 -29.05 15.52 -27.54
C GLN A 241 -28.17 15.05 -28.70
N THR A 242 -28.77 14.66 -29.81
CA THR A 242 -28.07 14.26 -31.04
C THR A 242 -28.60 15.06 -32.20
N ILE A 243 -27.69 15.70 -32.94
CA ILE A 243 -27.94 16.37 -34.20
C ILE A 243 -27.42 15.46 -35.31
N PHE A 244 -28.25 15.22 -36.33
CA PHE A 244 -27.91 14.37 -37.47
C PHE A 244 -28.53 14.90 -38.76
N ARG A 245 -28.03 14.44 -39.90
CA ARG A 245 -28.63 14.68 -41.23
C ARG A 245 -29.20 13.37 -41.77
N GLY A 246 -30.28 13.48 -42.53
CA GLY A 246 -30.90 12.33 -43.20
C GLY A 246 -31.80 12.79 -44.34
N LYS A 247 -32.15 11.87 -45.24
CA LYS A 247 -33.15 12.14 -46.28
C LYS A 247 -34.55 12.09 -45.69
N ASN A 248 -35.36 13.08 -46.03
CA ASN A 248 -36.80 13.07 -45.74
C ASN A 248 -37.55 12.23 -46.79
N SER A 249 -38.88 12.13 -46.65
CA SER A 249 -39.76 11.40 -47.59
C SER A 249 -39.75 11.95 -49.02
N PHE A 250 -39.29 13.19 -49.23
CA PHE A 250 -39.16 13.84 -50.54
C PHE A 250 -37.74 13.76 -51.12
N GLY A 251 -36.83 13.00 -50.49
CA GLY A 251 -35.45 12.80 -50.94
C GLY A 251 -34.49 13.96 -50.61
N GLY A 252 -34.96 15.03 -49.99
CA GLY A 252 -34.13 16.15 -49.54
C GLY A 252 -33.36 15.82 -48.26
N ILE A 253 -32.10 16.26 -48.17
CA ILE A 253 -31.28 16.10 -46.96
C ILE A 253 -31.64 17.21 -45.95
N VAL A 254 -32.13 16.81 -44.78
CA VAL A 254 -32.55 17.73 -43.70
C VAL A 254 -31.72 17.44 -42.45
N THR A 255 -31.50 18.48 -41.63
CA THR A 255 -30.87 18.34 -40.31
C THR A 255 -31.94 18.20 -39.25
N HIS A 256 -31.83 17.16 -38.43
CA HIS A 256 -32.75 16.83 -37.35
C HIS A 256 -32.03 16.89 -36.00
N THR A 257 -32.78 17.20 -34.95
CA THR A 257 -32.35 17.19 -33.57
C THR A 257 -33.24 16.29 -32.73
N VAL A 258 -32.63 15.32 -32.08
CA VAL A 258 -33.30 14.39 -31.16
C VAL A 258 -32.77 14.60 -29.76
N VAL A 259 -33.68 14.73 -28.80
CA VAL A 259 -33.37 14.80 -27.37
C VAL A 259 -34.03 13.63 -26.68
N ALA A 260 -33.24 12.84 -25.94
CA ALA A 260 -33.71 11.63 -25.27
C ALA A 260 -33.22 11.55 -23.82
N LYS A 261 -33.98 10.85 -22.98
CA LYS A 261 -33.52 10.34 -21.68
C LYS A 261 -32.94 8.95 -21.91
N VAL A 262 -31.73 8.73 -21.43
CA VAL A 262 -31.05 7.42 -21.52
C VAL A 262 -30.58 6.97 -20.14
N SER A 263 -30.48 5.65 -19.94
CA SER A 263 -29.97 5.04 -18.71
C SER A 263 -28.43 5.12 -18.63
N PHE A 264 -27.85 4.72 -17.50
CA PHE A 264 -26.39 4.64 -17.34
C PHE A 264 -25.76 3.47 -18.12
N GLU A 265 -26.58 2.53 -18.58
CA GLU A 265 -26.23 1.44 -19.51
C GLU A 265 -26.41 1.86 -20.98
N GLY A 266 -26.85 3.10 -21.22
CA GLY A 266 -27.08 3.70 -22.54
C GLY A 266 -28.42 3.35 -23.18
N ASP A 267 -29.33 2.68 -22.47
CA ASP A 267 -30.65 2.34 -23.02
C ASP A 267 -31.52 3.57 -23.15
N VAL A 268 -32.24 3.68 -24.28
CA VAL A 268 -33.15 4.80 -24.53
C VAL A 268 -34.42 4.58 -23.73
N LEU A 269 -34.67 5.43 -22.73
CA LEU A 269 -35.83 5.36 -21.86
C LEU A 269 -37.02 6.13 -22.45
N GLU A 270 -36.76 7.33 -22.99
CA GLU A 270 -37.80 8.23 -23.47
C GLU A 270 -37.24 9.19 -24.53
N ILE A 271 -37.99 9.41 -25.62
CA ILE A 271 -37.71 10.49 -26.58
C ILE A 271 -38.46 11.74 -26.13
N ILE A 272 -37.73 12.79 -25.75
CA ILE A 272 -38.31 14.07 -25.29
C ILE A 272 -38.71 14.93 -26.50
N SER A 273 -37.89 14.94 -27.54
CA SER A 273 -38.13 15.74 -28.75
C SER A 273 -37.50 15.06 -29.95
N PHE A 274 -38.21 15.06 -31.08
CA PHE A 274 -37.71 14.64 -32.37
C PHE A 274 -38.17 15.70 -33.39
N LYS A 275 -37.22 16.52 -33.86
CA LYS A 275 -37.48 17.63 -34.79
C LYS A 275 -36.57 17.51 -35.99
#